data_AF-A0A528BA02-F1
#
_entry.id   AF-A0A528BA02-F1
#
_cell.length_a   1.000
_cell.length_b   1.000
_cell.length_c   1.000
_cell.angle_alpha   90.00
_cell.angle_beta   90.00
_cell.angle_gamma   90.00
#
_symmetry.space_group_name_H-M   'P 1'
#
loop_
_entity.id
_entity.type
_entity.pdbx_description
1 polymer ?
#
loop_
_entity_poly.entity_id
_entity_poly.type
_entity_poly.pdbx_seq_one_letter_code
_entity_poly.pdbx_strand_id
1 'polypeptide(L)'
;MNTVEPITHDLALRRPLALGGPVAYWLVGTTSEQRYDVADRPMQGEMDPFFFLTKHKNFIPHEYPCRTEFAAERRGKRPKPQGVFEPGRVWLPFGSPRVDLSGFWFRPTVVATWASTALDAVSDGRARLRLRTCGGAVLFVNGIEAVWMAPYGR
;
A
#
# COMPACT_ATOMS: atom_id res chain seq x y z
N MET A 1 47.26 16.99 20.68
CA MET A 1 46.41 16.29 19.70
C MET A 1 45.01 16.22 20.29
N ASN A 2 44.09 17.09 19.84
CA ASN A 2 42.72 17.08 20.34
C ASN A 2 41.95 15.95 19.64
N THR A 3 41.68 14.88 20.38
CA THR A 3 40.72 13.85 19.99
C THR A 3 39.33 14.46 20.03
N VAL A 4 38.81 14.82 18.86
CA VAL A 4 37.40 15.18 18.70
C VAL A 4 36.62 13.87 18.76
N GLU A 5 35.85 13.67 19.83
CA GLU A 5 34.90 12.55 19.89
C GLU A 5 33.89 12.70 18.75
N PRO A 6 33.57 11.62 18.00
CA PRO A 6 32.58 11.70 16.94
C PRO A 6 31.21 11.97 17.57
N ILE A 7 30.60 13.10 17.21
CA ILE A 7 29.27 13.43 17.69
C ILE A 7 28.27 12.42 17.11
N THR A 8 27.81 11.51 17.95
CA THR A 8 26.79 10.51 17.63
C THR A 8 25.42 11.18 17.69
N HIS A 9 25.02 11.82 16.59
CA HIS A 9 23.68 12.37 16.46
C HIS A 9 22.70 11.24 16.10
N ASP A 10 21.60 11.16 16.85
CA ASP A 10 20.42 10.42 16.40
C ASP A 10 19.75 11.19 15.25
N LEU A 11 19.91 10.68 14.03
CA LEU A 11 19.33 11.27 12.82
C LEU A 11 17.95 10.69 12.50
N ALA A 12 17.37 9.85 13.37
CA ALA A 12 16.07 9.25 13.13
C ALA A 12 14.95 10.29 13.26
N LEU A 13 14.11 10.39 12.23
CA LEU A 13 12.86 11.13 12.33
C LEU A 13 11.87 10.34 13.20
N ARG A 14 11.74 10.73 14.47
CA ARG A 14 10.78 10.14 15.41
C ARG A 14 9.53 10.99 15.55
N ARG A 15 8.37 10.34 15.63
CA ARG A 15 7.08 11.00 15.89
C ARG A 15 6.27 10.20 16.90
N PRO A 16 5.63 10.85 17.88
CA PRO A 16 4.75 10.16 18.82
C PRO A 16 3.62 9.43 18.08
N LEU A 17 3.40 8.16 18.45
CA LEU A 17 2.28 7.37 17.96
C LEU A 17 1.24 7.23 19.08
N ALA A 18 0.14 7.95 18.98
CA ALA A 18 -0.97 7.85 19.93
C ALA A 18 -1.72 6.51 19.77
N LEU A 19 -2.31 6.01 20.86
CA LEU A 19 -3.19 4.84 20.81
C LEU A 19 -4.35 5.09 19.84
N GLY A 20 -4.57 4.15 18.92
CA GLY A 20 -5.58 4.28 17.87
C GLY A 20 -5.18 5.19 16.70
N GLY A 21 -4.03 5.86 16.80
CA GLY A 21 -3.44 6.65 15.73
C GLY A 21 -2.89 5.79 14.59
N PRO A 22 -2.78 6.34 13.37
CA PRO A 22 -2.22 5.63 12.23
C PRO A 22 -0.69 5.58 12.26
N VAL A 23 -0.12 4.48 11.77
CA VAL A 23 1.31 4.38 11.45
C VAL A 23 1.54 5.04 10.09
N ALA A 24 2.16 6.21 10.08
CA ALA A 24 2.10 7.13 8.94
C ALA A 24 3.45 7.45 8.28
N TYR A 25 4.56 7.11 8.93
CA TYR A 25 5.91 7.35 8.43
C TYR A 25 6.51 6.03 7.95
N TRP A 26 6.88 5.99 6.67
CA TRP A 26 7.34 4.76 6.03
C TRP A 26 8.55 5.02 5.16
N LEU A 27 9.49 4.09 5.14
CA LEU A 27 10.43 3.93 4.03
C LEU A 27 9.72 3.10 2.96
N VAL A 28 9.57 3.66 1.78
CA VAL A 28 8.94 2.98 0.64
C VAL A 28 10.03 2.61 -0.34
N GLY A 29 10.02 1.34 -0.75
CA GLY A 29 10.98 0.84 -1.70
C GLY A 29 10.67 1.21 -3.14
N THR A 30 11.48 0.67 -4.05
CA THR A 30 11.20 0.73 -5.48
C THR A 30 9.87 0.05 -5.78
N THR A 31 9.11 0.64 -6.70
CA THR A 31 7.83 0.08 -7.14
C THR A 31 8.11 -0.83 -8.33
N SER A 32 7.70 -2.10 -8.22
CA SER A 32 7.69 -3.04 -9.34
C SER A 32 6.39 -2.86 -10.11
N GLU A 33 6.52 -2.77 -11.43
CA GLU A 33 5.42 -2.61 -12.36
C GLU A 33 5.49 -3.72 -13.40
N GLN A 34 4.44 -4.52 -13.48
CA GLN A 34 4.33 -5.61 -14.45
C GLN A 34 3.06 -5.44 -15.26
N ARG A 35 3.17 -5.49 -16.59
CA ARG A 35 2.00 -5.47 -17.46
C ARG A 35 1.07 -6.65 -17.17
N TYR A 36 -0.24 -6.38 -17.14
CA TYR A 36 -1.28 -7.37 -16.93
C TYR A 36 -2.23 -7.38 -18.11
N ASP A 37 -1.90 -8.16 -19.13
CA ASP A 37 -2.75 -8.30 -20.31
C ASP A 37 -3.78 -9.39 -20.10
N VAL A 38 -5.00 -9.11 -20.53
CA VAL A 38 -6.10 -10.05 -20.62
C VAL A 38 -6.64 -10.04 -22.05
N ALA A 39 -7.41 -11.05 -22.42
CA ALA A 39 -8.05 -11.09 -23.73
C ALA A 39 -8.99 -9.89 -23.93
N ASP A 40 -8.97 -9.31 -25.12
CA ASP A 40 -9.87 -8.22 -25.48
C ASP A 40 -11.33 -8.68 -25.43
N ARG A 41 -12.14 -7.97 -24.66
CA ARG A 41 -13.58 -8.23 -24.55
C ARG A 41 -14.34 -6.96 -24.19
N PRO A 42 -15.64 -6.85 -24.56
CA PRO A 42 -16.45 -5.71 -24.20
C PRO A 42 -16.51 -5.52 -22.68
N MET A 43 -16.56 -4.26 -22.24
CA MET A 43 -16.80 -3.93 -20.84
C MET A 43 -18.20 -4.39 -20.42
N GLN A 44 -18.32 -4.95 -19.22
CA GLN A 44 -19.60 -5.41 -18.67
C GLN A 44 -20.15 -4.39 -17.66
N GLY A 45 -21.46 -4.17 -17.70
CA GLY A 45 -22.21 -3.34 -16.76
C GLY A 45 -23.25 -2.47 -17.47
N GLU A 46 -24.35 -2.16 -16.78
CA GLU A 46 -25.33 -1.20 -17.26
C GLU A 46 -24.83 0.23 -17.05
N MET A 47 -25.01 1.10 -18.04
CA MET A 47 -24.68 2.52 -17.93
C MET A 47 -25.85 3.24 -17.25
N ASP A 48 -25.66 3.78 -16.04
CA ASP A 48 -26.63 4.70 -15.44
C ASP A 48 -26.53 6.05 -16.17
N PRO A 49 -27.52 6.44 -17.01
CA PRO A 49 -27.45 7.68 -17.77
C PRO A 49 -27.45 8.93 -16.87
N PHE A 50 -27.82 8.79 -15.59
CA PHE A 50 -27.80 9.86 -14.60
C PHE A 50 -26.47 9.96 -13.84
N PHE A 51 -25.46 9.15 -14.18
CA PHE A 51 -24.11 9.19 -13.61
C PHE A 51 -23.51 10.62 -13.63
N PHE A 52 -23.68 11.36 -14.74
CA PHE A 52 -23.17 12.74 -14.86
C PHE A 52 -23.97 13.77 -14.06
N LEU A 53 -25.16 13.42 -13.58
CA LEU A 53 -26.13 14.35 -13.00
C LEU A 53 -26.13 14.37 -11.47
N THR A 54 -25.32 13.52 -10.81
CA THR A 54 -25.26 13.49 -9.34
C THR A 54 -23.83 13.52 -8.83
N LYS A 55 -23.54 14.40 -7.85
CA LYS A 55 -22.24 14.42 -7.13
C LYS A 55 -21.93 13.09 -6.42
N HIS A 56 -22.94 12.25 -6.20
CA HIS A 56 -22.84 11.03 -5.39
C HIS A 56 -22.63 9.76 -6.22
N LYS A 57 -22.92 9.76 -7.52
CA LYS A 57 -22.69 8.61 -8.43
C LYS A 57 -21.68 8.95 -9.52
N ASN A 58 -20.52 9.44 -9.11
CA ASN A 58 -19.43 9.79 -10.03
C ASN A 58 -18.43 8.63 -10.23
N PHE A 59 -18.88 7.36 -10.19
CA PHE A 59 -18.10 6.21 -10.68
C PHE A 59 -18.78 5.46 -11.85
N ILE A 60 -18.02 5.16 -12.91
CA ILE A 60 -18.54 4.39 -14.05
C ILE A 60 -18.82 2.98 -13.52
N PRO A 61 -20.07 2.48 -13.57
CA PRO A 61 -20.44 1.19 -12.97
C PRO A 61 -19.78 0.00 -13.68
N HIS A 62 -19.30 0.20 -14.92
CA HIS A 62 -18.63 -0.82 -15.71
C HIS A 62 -17.36 -1.33 -15.04
N GLU A 63 -17.19 -2.64 -15.00
CA GLU A 63 -15.94 -3.24 -14.58
C GLU A 63 -15.08 -3.53 -15.82
N TYR A 64 -13.84 -3.02 -15.80
CA TYR A 64 -12.89 -3.35 -16.84
C TYR A 64 -12.60 -4.86 -16.81
N PRO A 65 -12.57 -5.53 -17.96
CA PRO A 65 -12.21 -6.94 -18.08
C PRO A 65 -11.00 -7.36 -17.24
N CYS A 66 -9.94 -6.56 -17.32
CA CYS A 66 -8.70 -6.79 -16.57
C CYS A 66 -8.92 -6.77 -15.06
N ARG A 67 -9.81 -5.92 -14.53
CA ARG A 67 -10.10 -5.87 -13.08
C ARG A 67 -10.87 -7.11 -12.64
N THR A 68 -11.85 -7.55 -13.43
CA THR A 68 -12.64 -8.77 -13.12
C THR A 68 -11.74 -10.00 -13.11
N GLU A 69 -10.90 -10.20 -14.13
CA GLU A 69 -9.94 -11.31 -14.18
C GLU A 69 -8.92 -11.23 -13.04
N PHE A 70 -8.33 -10.06 -12.82
CA PHE A 70 -7.36 -9.85 -11.75
C PHE A 70 -7.93 -10.21 -10.38
N ALA A 71 -9.17 -9.78 -10.10
CA ALA A 71 -9.86 -10.07 -8.86
C ALA A 71 -10.18 -11.57 -8.73
N ALA A 72 -10.68 -12.21 -9.79
CA ALA A 72 -10.96 -13.66 -9.78
C ALA A 72 -9.67 -14.48 -9.53
N GLU A 73 -8.55 -14.05 -10.10
CA GLU A 73 -7.26 -14.71 -9.92
C GLU A 73 -6.69 -14.57 -8.51
N ARG A 74 -6.84 -13.40 -7.87
CA ARG A 74 -6.04 -13.04 -6.69
C ARG A 74 -6.86 -12.78 -5.41
N ARG A 75 -8.16 -12.50 -5.50
CA ARG A 75 -9.01 -12.23 -4.32
C ARG A 75 -9.02 -13.43 -3.38
N GLY A 76 -8.80 -13.14 -2.10
CA GLY A 76 -8.75 -14.17 -1.05
C GLY A 76 -7.55 -15.10 -1.13
N LYS A 77 -6.56 -14.83 -1.99
CA LYS A 77 -5.33 -15.62 -2.09
C LYS A 77 -4.15 -14.81 -1.56
N ARG A 78 -3.25 -15.47 -0.84
CA ARG A 78 -2.05 -14.84 -0.27
C ARG A 78 -1.23 -14.17 -1.39
N PRO A 79 -0.99 -12.85 -1.34
CA PRO A 79 -0.12 -12.19 -2.31
C PRO A 79 1.29 -12.78 -2.25
N LYS A 80 1.96 -12.85 -3.40
CA LYS A 80 3.38 -13.19 -3.46
C LYS A 80 4.16 -11.87 -3.42
N PRO A 81 4.95 -11.59 -2.36
CA PRO A 81 5.83 -10.43 -2.36
C PRO A 81 6.76 -10.45 -3.57
N GLN A 82 6.98 -9.30 -4.19
CA GLN A 82 7.82 -9.16 -5.37
C GLN A 82 9.08 -8.37 -5.02
N GLY A 83 10.23 -8.82 -5.54
CA GLY A 83 11.53 -8.18 -5.28
C GLY A 83 11.97 -8.24 -3.81
N VAL A 84 13.04 -7.51 -3.50
CA VAL A 84 13.58 -7.31 -2.15
C VAL A 84 13.35 -5.87 -1.71
N PHE A 85 13.33 -5.62 -0.40
CA PHE A 85 13.18 -4.25 0.11
C PHE A 85 14.48 -3.47 -0.07
N GLU A 86 14.47 -2.54 -1.03
CA GLU A 86 15.50 -1.53 -1.22
C GLU A 86 14.88 -0.15 -0.96
N PRO A 87 15.30 0.59 0.08
CA PRO A 87 14.67 1.87 0.43
C PRO A 87 14.90 2.92 -0.67
N GLY A 88 13.81 3.40 -1.28
CA GLY A 88 13.86 4.38 -2.38
C GLY A 88 13.43 5.78 -1.97
N ARG A 89 12.47 5.92 -1.05
CA ARG A 89 11.98 7.23 -0.58
C ARG A 89 11.38 7.16 0.82
N VAL A 90 11.34 8.31 1.48
CA VAL A 90 10.59 8.51 2.72
C VAL A 90 9.17 8.96 2.38
N TRP A 91 8.17 8.26 2.91
CA TRP A 91 6.76 8.64 2.87
C TRP A 91 6.39 9.39 4.15
N LEU A 92 6.00 10.65 4.01
CA LEU A 92 5.49 11.50 5.07
C LEU A 92 3.97 11.67 4.90
N PRO A 93 3.18 11.80 5.98
CA PRO A 93 1.74 11.98 5.87
C PRO A 93 1.37 13.39 5.38
N PHE A 94 1.18 13.54 4.07
CA PHE A 94 0.73 14.79 3.43
C PHE A 94 -0.79 14.96 3.50
N GLY A 95 -1.36 14.95 4.71
CA GLY A 95 -2.81 15.07 4.92
C GLY A 95 -3.61 13.77 4.77
N SER A 96 -2.94 12.65 4.45
CA SER A 96 -3.51 11.30 4.49
C SER A 96 -2.55 10.35 5.22
N PRO A 97 -3.04 9.50 6.13
CA PRO A 97 -2.21 8.50 6.80
C PRO A 97 -1.95 7.24 5.94
N ARG A 98 -2.52 7.19 4.72
CA ARG A 98 -2.39 6.04 3.83
C ARG A 98 -1.10 6.15 3.04
N VAL A 99 -0.41 5.03 2.85
CA VAL A 99 0.58 4.91 1.79
C VAL A 99 -0.19 4.76 0.48
N ASP A 100 -0.12 5.79 -0.36
CA ASP A 100 -0.81 5.84 -1.63
C ASP A 100 0.19 5.66 -2.77
N LEU A 101 -0.03 4.63 -3.58
CA LEU A 101 0.79 4.31 -4.74
C LEU A 101 0.05 4.58 -6.04
N SER A 102 -1.01 5.39 -5.98
CA SER A 102 -1.75 5.82 -7.15
C SER A 102 -0.82 6.51 -8.14
N GLY A 103 -0.98 6.14 -9.39
CA GLY A 103 -0.22 6.63 -10.53
C GLY A 103 -1.08 6.50 -11.78
N PHE A 104 -0.48 6.81 -12.93
CA PHE A 104 -1.15 6.76 -14.21
C PHE A 104 -0.51 5.71 -15.10
N TRP A 105 -1.30 4.73 -15.55
CA TRP A 105 -0.87 3.69 -16.48
C TRP A 105 -1.81 3.64 -17.67
N PHE A 106 -1.25 3.65 -18.88
CA PHE A 106 -2.00 3.51 -20.12
C PHE A 106 -2.48 2.07 -20.38
N ARG A 107 -1.83 1.08 -19.77
CA ARG A 107 -2.18 -0.34 -19.86
C ARG A 107 -2.45 -0.88 -18.46
N PRO A 108 -3.23 -1.96 -18.32
CA PRO A 108 -3.40 -2.58 -17.01
C PRO A 108 -2.05 -3.06 -16.49
N THR A 109 -1.74 -2.68 -15.26
CA THR A 109 -0.43 -2.88 -14.63
C THR A 109 -0.63 -3.42 -13.23
N VAL A 110 0.05 -4.52 -12.90
CA VAL A 110 0.25 -4.98 -11.53
C VAL A 110 1.34 -4.12 -10.90
N VAL A 111 1.00 -3.49 -9.79
CA VAL A 111 1.92 -2.66 -9.02
C VAL A 111 2.20 -3.35 -7.70
N ALA A 112 3.47 -3.45 -7.33
CA ALA A 112 3.91 -3.97 -6.04
C ALA A 112 5.04 -3.13 -5.46
N THR A 113 5.05 -2.93 -4.15
CA THR A 113 6.17 -2.29 -3.47
C THR A 113 6.33 -2.85 -2.06
N TRP A 114 7.49 -2.62 -1.49
CA TRP A 114 7.77 -2.82 -0.08
C TRP A 114 7.62 -1.50 0.67
N ALA A 115 7.08 -1.56 1.89
CA ALA A 115 7.10 -0.45 2.82
C ALA A 115 7.58 -0.96 4.19
N SER A 116 8.48 -0.22 4.82
CA SER A 116 9.06 -0.55 6.11
C SER A 116 8.99 0.64 7.06
N THR A 117 8.81 0.36 8.34
CA THR A 117 8.83 1.36 9.42
C THR A 117 9.24 0.69 10.71
N ALA A 118 9.67 1.49 11.68
CA ALA A 118 10.03 1.02 13.02
C ALA A 118 9.06 1.63 14.04
N LEU A 119 8.56 0.79 14.95
CA LEU A 119 7.81 1.23 16.11
C LEU A 119 8.69 1.05 17.33
N ASP A 120 9.07 2.17 17.93
CA ASP A 120 9.85 2.21 19.17
C ASP A 120 8.89 2.29 20.37
N ALA A 121 9.02 1.35 21.30
CA ALA A 121 8.17 1.24 22.48
C ALA A 121 9.01 1.49 23.74
N VAL A 122 8.53 2.37 24.62
CA VAL A 122 9.24 2.75 25.86
C VAL A 122 9.36 1.58 26.85
N SER A 123 8.48 0.59 26.72
CA SER A 123 8.42 -0.58 27.60
C SER A 123 7.84 -1.78 26.86
N ASP A 124 8.21 -2.98 27.29
CA ASP A 124 7.67 -4.22 26.76
C ASP A 124 6.15 -4.30 26.91
N GLY A 125 5.48 -4.86 25.90
CA GLY A 125 4.04 -4.98 25.91
C GLY A 125 3.46 -5.59 24.64
N ARG A 126 2.13 -5.75 24.64
CA ARG A 126 1.38 -6.22 23.48
C ARG A 126 0.72 -5.03 22.78
N ALA A 127 0.95 -4.91 21.47
CA ALA A 127 0.28 -3.93 20.62
C ALA A 127 -0.68 -4.64 19.65
N ARG A 128 -1.84 -4.02 19.40
CA ARG A 128 -2.78 -4.47 18.36
C ARG A 128 -2.78 -3.50 17.20
N LEU A 129 -2.27 -3.94 16.06
CA LEU A 129 -2.27 -3.18 14.81
C LEU A 129 -3.41 -3.65 13.90
N ARG A 130 -3.93 -2.73 13.09
CA ARG A 130 -4.95 -3.04 12.07
C ARG A 130 -4.42 -2.70 10.69
N LEU A 131 -4.30 -3.72 9.85
CA LEU A 131 -3.98 -3.58 8.44
C LEU A 131 -5.27 -3.33 7.64
N ARG A 132 -5.24 -2.38 6.70
CA ARG A 132 -6.26 -2.21 5.65
C ARG A 132 -5.57 -1.90 4.32
N THR A 133 -6.09 -2.45 3.24
CA THR A 133 -5.62 -2.18 1.87
C THR A 133 -6.80 -2.31 0.90
N CYS A 134 -6.77 -1.57 -0.21
CA CYS A 134 -7.66 -1.81 -1.35
C CYS A 134 -7.18 -2.99 -2.22
N GLY A 135 -5.87 -3.26 -2.23
CA GLY A 135 -5.24 -4.32 -3.01
C GLY A 135 -4.99 -5.59 -2.19
N GLY A 136 -3.75 -6.08 -2.25
CA GLY A 136 -3.25 -7.16 -1.41
C GLY A 136 -2.00 -6.72 -0.64
N ALA A 137 -1.81 -7.25 0.57
CA ALA A 137 -0.67 -6.95 1.42
C ALA A 137 -0.26 -8.19 2.22
N VAL A 138 1.05 -8.33 2.44
CA VAL A 138 1.65 -9.26 3.40
C VAL A 138 2.40 -8.41 4.41
N LEU A 139 2.10 -8.57 5.70
CA LEU A 139 2.72 -7.85 6.79
C LEU A 139 3.72 -8.75 7.49
N PHE A 140 4.95 -8.26 7.60
CA PHE A 140 6.02 -8.87 8.38
C PHE A 140 6.25 -8.03 9.64
N VAL A 141 6.43 -8.69 10.78
CA VAL A 141 6.83 -8.08 12.04
C VAL A 141 8.17 -8.68 12.42
N ASN A 142 9.22 -7.86 12.49
CA ASN A 142 10.58 -8.30 12.79
C ASN A 142 11.07 -9.46 11.90
N GLY A 143 10.76 -9.38 10.60
CA GLY A 143 11.15 -10.38 9.60
C GLY A 143 10.23 -11.61 9.54
N ILE A 144 9.29 -11.77 10.47
CA ILE A 144 8.36 -12.91 10.51
C ILE A 144 7.02 -12.48 9.91
N GLU A 145 6.48 -13.26 8.97
CA GLU A 145 5.14 -13.01 8.44
C GLU A 145 4.10 -13.12 9.57
N ALA A 146 3.36 -12.05 9.79
CA ALA A 146 2.34 -11.98 10.82
C ALA A 146 0.92 -12.20 10.25
N VAL A 147 0.60 -11.54 9.13
CA VAL A 147 -0.72 -11.62 8.50
C VAL A 147 -0.64 -11.21 7.03
N TRP A 148 -1.58 -11.70 6.23
CA TRP A 148 -1.82 -11.20 4.87
C TRP A 148 -3.31 -10.92 4.66
N MET A 149 -3.60 -10.06 3.68
CA MET A 149 -4.94 -9.86 3.18
C MET A 149 -4.92 -9.54 1.70
N ALA A 150 -5.96 -9.97 0.99
CA ALA A 150 -6.12 -9.78 -0.45
C ALA A 150 -7.58 -9.48 -0.81
N PRO A 151 -8.16 -8.39 -0.28
CA PRO A 151 -9.53 -8.01 -0.61
C PRO A 151 -9.70 -7.72 -2.10
N TYR A 152 -8.73 -7.03 -2.74
CA TYR A 152 -8.85 -6.51 -4.10
C TYR A 152 -10.24 -5.90 -4.33
N GLY A 153 -10.61 -5.03 -3.39
CA GLY A 153 -11.91 -4.36 -3.33
C GLY A 153 -11.87 -3.04 -4.07
N ARG A 154 -13.04 -2.40 -4.18
CA ARG A 154 -13.15 -1.00 -4.61
C ARG A 154 -12.92 -0.08 -3.41
#